data_AF-A0A396Q9W7-F1
#
_entry.id   AF-A0A396Q9W7-F1
#
_cell.length_a   1.000
_cell.length_b   1.000
_cell.length_c   1.000
_cell.angle_alpha   90.00
_cell.angle_beta   90.00
_cell.angle_gamma   90.00
#
_symmetry.space_group_name_H-M   'P 1'
#
loop_
_entity.id
_entity.type
_entity.pdbx_description
1 polymer ?
#
loop_
_entity_poly.entity_id
_entity_poly.type
_entity_poly.pdbx_seq_one_letter_code
_entity_poly.pdbx_strand_id
1 'polypeptide(L)'
;GKDYDVDVAFGSYGENPVGMADKMTSCDILRMAEALRCKVVIPIHYDVWTNFMADVNEIKVLYDMKKDRLEYGFHPFFWEVGGKYVYPTDQEKRAYHHRRGFEDCFEAPQNIPFRSLL
;
A
#
# COMPACT_ATOMS: atom_id res chain seq x y z
N GLY A 1 -19.49 -4.93 -5.30
CA GLY A 1 -19.64 -5.54 -3.97
C GLY A 1 -21.07 -5.75 -3.50
N LYS A 2 -22.06 -5.89 -4.39
CA LYS A 2 -23.40 -6.37 -3.99
C LYS A 2 -23.66 -7.80 -4.44
N ASP A 3 -23.09 -8.16 -5.58
CA ASP A 3 -23.30 -9.47 -6.20
C ASP A 3 -22.22 -10.49 -5.83
N TYR A 4 -21.05 -10.02 -5.37
CA TYR A 4 -19.90 -10.84 -5.04
C TYR A 4 -19.15 -10.30 -3.81
N ASP A 5 -18.58 -11.22 -3.05
CA ASP A 5 -17.61 -10.93 -2.00
C ASP A 5 -16.24 -10.66 -2.64
N VAL A 6 -15.68 -9.49 -2.34
CA VAL A 6 -14.37 -9.07 -2.82
C VAL A 6 -13.49 -8.89 -1.60
N ASP A 7 -12.40 -9.63 -1.49
CA ASP A 7 -11.50 -9.47 -0.35
C ASP A 7 -10.48 -8.36 -0.62
N VAL A 8 -9.81 -8.43 -1.76
CA VAL A 8 -8.72 -7.51 -2.15
C VAL A 8 -9.07 -6.85 -3.49
N ALA A 9 -8.95 -5.53 -3.56
CA ALA A 9 -9.16 -4.75 -4.78
C ALA A 9 -7.88 -4.00 -5.18
N PHE A 10 -7.46 -4.17 -6.43
CA PHE A 10 -6.36 -3.40 -7.02
C PHE A 10 -6.91 -2.20 -7.80
N GLY A 11 -6.39 -1.00 -7.52
CA GLY A 11 -6.78 0.23 -8.20
C GLY A 11 -5.60 0.90 -8.89
N SER A 12 -5.72 1.18 -10.20
CA SER A 12 -4.68 1.92 -10.94
C SER A 12 -4.70 3.40 -10.55
N TYR A 13 -3.62 3.85 -9.90
CA TYR A 13 -3.44 5.21 -9.38
C TYR A 13 -2.26 5.89 -10.09
N GLY A 14 -2.30 7.23 -10.19
CA GLY A 14 -1.23 8.03 -10.80
C GLY A 14 -1.62 9.51 -10.85
N GLU A 15 -0.63 10.39 -10.99
CA GLU A 15 -0.83 11.83 -11.07
C GLU A 15 -1.08 12.23 -12.52
N ASN A 16 -2.34 12.54 -12.85
CA ASN A 16 -2.71 12.85 -14.22
C ASN A 16 -2.10 14.20 -14.64
N PRO A 17 -1.39 14.29 -15.78
CA PRO A 17 -0.96 15.56 -16.33
C PRO A 17 -2.14 16.50 -16.63
N VAL A 18 -1.89 17.81 -16.66
CA VAL A 18 -2.90 18.81 -16.98
C VAL A 18 -3.57 18.49 -18.33
N GLY A 19 -4.89 18.34 -18.32
CA GLY A 19 -5.69 18.01 -19.52
C GLY A 19 -5.82 16.52 -19.82
N MET A 20 -5.30 15.64 -18.97
CA MET A 20 -5.40 14.18 -19.11
C MET A 20 -6.23 13.57 -17.97
N ALA A 21 -6.83 12.40 -18.24
CA ALA A 21 -7.52 11.58 -17.25
C ALA A 21 -7.37 10.10 -17.64
N ASP A 22 -6.29 9.47 -17.17
CA ASP A 22 -5.89 8.10 -17.52
C ASP A 22 -5.78 7.18 -16.28
N LYS A 23 -5.65 7.76 -15.07
CA LYS A 23 -5.60 7.03 -13.79
C LYS A 23 -6.64 7.57 -12.81
N MET A 24 -7.10 6.72 -11.89
CA MET A 24 -7.99 7.16 -10.81
C MET A 24 -7.26 8.12 -9.88
N THR A 25 -8.00 9.08 -9.31
CA THR A 25 -7.50 9.96 -8.25
C THR A 25 -7.44 9.21 -6.91
N SER A 26 -6.76 9.80 -5.92
CA SER A 26 -6.73 9.31 -4.54
C SER A 26 -8.13 9.13 -3.93
N CYS A 27 -9.03 10.07 -4.23
CA CYS A 27 -10.43 10.04 -3.81
C CYS A 27 -11.19 8.88 -4.46
N ASP A 28 -10.94 8.64 -5.76
CA ASP A 28 -11.61 7.57 -6.50
C ASP A 28 -11.13 6.19 -6.08
N ILE A 29 -9.87 6.03 -5.67
CA ILE A 29 -9.38 4.76 -5.07
C ILE A 29 -10.20 4.40 -3.83
N LEU A 30 -10.47 5.37 -2.94
CA LEU A 30 -11.29 5.14 -1.74
C LEU A 30 -12.76 4.88 -2.09
N ARG A 31 -13.32 5.62 -3.05
CA ARG A 31 -14.70 5.40 -3.52
C ARG A 31 -14.86 4.04 -4.20
N MET A 32 -13.85 3.59 -4.95
CA MET A 32 -13.83 2.27 -5.57
C MET A 32 -13.85 1.19 -4.49
N ALA A 33 -13.01 1.31 -3.46
CA ALA A 33 -12.96 0.36 -2.35
C ALA A 33 -14.31 0.27 -1.60
N GLU A 34 -14.93 1.42 -1.31
CA GLU A 34 -16.26 1.51 -0.72
C GLU A 34 -17.32 0.84 -1.60
N ALA A 35 -17.36 1.15 -2.90
CA ALA A 35 -18.33 0.59 -3.84
C ALA A 35 -18.16 -0.92 -4.04
N LEU A 36 -16.92 -1.40 -4.04
CA LEU A 36 -16.61 -2.81 -4.13
C LEU A 36 -16.85 -3.56 -2.83
N ARG A 37 -16.96 -2.85 -1.69
CA ARG A 37 -17.05 -3.43 -0.33
C ARG A 37 -15.90 -4.39 -0.06
N CYS A 38 -14.71 -4.06 -0.57
CA CYS A 38 -13.53 -4.88 -0.34
C CYS A 38 -13.10 -4.84 1.12
N LYS A 39 -12.17 -5.71 1.52
CA LYS A 39 -11.52 -5.64 2.85
C LYS A 39 -10.22 -4.84 2.76
N VAL A 40 -9.48 -5.01 1.67
CA VAL A 40 -8.20 -4.33 1.42
C VAL A 40 -8.20 -3.69 0.04
N VAL A 41 -7.79 -2.43 -0.05
CA VAL A 41 -7.53 -1.76 -1.34
C VAL A 41 -6.03 -1.51 -1.50
N ILE A 42 -5.49 -1.83 -2.67
CA ILE A 42 -4.06 -1.71 -2.98
C ILE A 42 -3.91 -0.83 -4.23
N PRO A 43 -3.39 0.40 -4.10
CA PRO A 43 -3.04 1.21 -5.27
C PRO A 43 -1.86 0.58 -6.00
N ILE A 44 -1.94 0.50 -7.32
CA ILE A 44 -0.89 -0.01 -8.21
C ILE A 44 -0.74 0.94 -9.41
N HIS A 45 0.23 0.69 -10.29
CA HIS A 45 0.46 1.43 -11.54
C HIS A 45 0.99 2.88 -11.34
N TYR A 46 1.17 3.33 -10.10
CA TYR A 46 1.78 4.63 -9.77
C TYR A 46 3.31 4.62 -9.95
N ASP A 47 3.90 3.45 -10.20
CA ASP A 47 5.34 3.16 -10.15
C ASP A 47 6.05 3.21 -11.50
N VAL A 48 5.32 3.05 -12.60
CA VAL A 48 5.92 2.74 -13.92
C VAL A 48 6.36 3.98 -14.70
N TRP A 49 5.67 5.11 -14.52
CA TRP A 49 5.78 6.26 -15.43
C TRP A 49 6.24 7.52 -14.71
N THR A 50 7.38 8.07 -15.14
CA THR A 50 7.97 9.29 -14.55
C THR A 50 7.05 10.50 -14.70
N ASN A 51 6.30 10.60 -15.79
CA ASN A 51 5.34 11.68 -16.06
C ASN A 51 3.99 11.52 -15.35
N PHE A 52 3.82 10.46 -14.53
CA PHE A 52 2.65 10.22 -13.68
C PHE A 52 3.05 10.00 -12.20
N MET A 53 4.25 10.43 -11.81
CA MET A 53 4.78 10.26 -10.45
C MET A 53 3.79 10.82 -9.42
N ALA A 54 3.23 9.95 -8.58
CA ALA A 54 2.18 10.27 -7.62
C ALA A 54 2.63 10.03 -6.18
N ASP A 55 1.97 10.68 -5.21
CA ASP A 55 2.18 10.45 -3.79
C ASP A 55 1.05 9.61 -3.17
N VAL A 56 1.32 8.34 -2.93
CA VAL A 56 0.36 7.41 -2.31
C VAL A 56 -0.07 7.83 -0.90
N ASN A 57 0.67 8.73 -0.22
CA ASN A 57 0.23 9.28 1.07
C ASN A 57 -1.08 10.07 0.97
N GLU A 58 -1.44 10.58 -0.20
CA GLU A 58 -2.72 11.26 -0.40
C GLU A 58 -3.90 10.33 -0.04
N ILE A 59 -3.84 9.07 -0.47
CA ILE A 59 -4.82 8.04 -0.14
C ILE A 59 -4.84 7.79 1.36
N LYS A 60 -3.68 7.73 2.02
CA LYS A 60 -3.57 7.52 3.48
C LYS A 60 -4.24 8.64 4.26
N VAL A 61 -3.89 9.88 3.93
CA VAL A 61 -4.42 11.08 4.60
C VAL A 61 -5.94 11.16 4.41
N LEU A 62 -6.42 10.99 3.18
CA LEU A 62 -7.86 11.02 2.89
C LEU A 62 -8.61 9.87 3.56
N TYR A 63 -8.01 8.69 3.64
CA TYR A 63 -8.57 7.55 4.36
C TYR A 63 -8.72 7.88 5.85
N ASP A 64 -7.67 8.37 6.50
CA ASP A 64 -7.71 8.73 7.92
C ASP A 64 -8.70 9.87 8.20
N MET A 65 -8.88 10.81 7.28
CA MET A 65 -9.88 11.87 7.39
C MET A 65 -11.33 11.38 7.26
N LYS A 66 -11.59 10.28 6.53
CA LYS A 66 -12.93 9.86 6.10
C LYS A 66 -13.44 8.59 6.78
N LYS A 67 -12.56 7.65 7.12
CA LYS A 67 -12.93 6.27 7.52
C LYS A 67 -13.94 6.21 8.66
N ASP A 68 -13.79 7.05 9.68
CA ASP A 68 -14.68 7.02 10.84
C ASP A 68 -16.03 7.67 10.54
N ARG A 69 -16.03 8.72 9.71
CA ARG A 69 -17.26 9.45 9.35
C ARG A 69 -18.12 8.67 8.36
N LEU A 70 -17.48 7.92 7.46
CA LEU A 70 -18.14 7.14 6.42
C LEU A 70 -18.21 5.64 6.75
N GLU A 71 -17.73 5.25 7.94
CA GLU A 71 -17.73 3.86 8.42
C GLU A 71 -17.08 2.89 7.42
N TYR A 72 -15.93 3.27 6.86
CA TYR A 72 -15.23 2.45 5.87
C TYR A 72 -14.89 1.07 6.44
N GLY A 73 -15.43 0.02 5.80
CA GLY A 73 -15.17 -1.39 6.14
C GLY A 73 -13.93 -2.00 5.49
N PHE A 74 -13.05 -1.16 4.95
CA PHE A 74 -11.81 -1.54 4.26
C PHE A 74 -10.64 -0.71 4.78
N HIS A 75 -9.41 -1.09 4.44
CA HIS A 75 -8.24 -0.21 4.61
C HIS A 75 -7.30 -0.26 3.39
N PRO A 76 -6.50 0.80 3.16
CA PRO A 76 -5.43 0.75 2.17
C PRO A 76 -4.27 -0.13 2.65
N PHE A 77 -3.58 -0.76 1.71
CA PHE A 77 -2.26 -1.36 1.90
C PHE A 77 -1.29 -0.78 0.85
N PHE A 78 -0.23 -0.13 1.32
CA PHE A 78 0.78 0.48 0.46
C PHE A 78 1.88 -0.53 0.15
N TRP A 79 2.10 -0.79 -1.13
CA TRP A 79 3.00 -1.83 -1.59
C TRP A 79 4.28 -1.27 -2.20
N GLU A 80 5.18 -2.14 -2.63
CA GLU A 80 6.38 -1.80 -3.39
C GLU A 80 6.57 -2.86 -4.48
N VAL A 81 7.16 -2.45 -5.60
CA VAL A 81 7.38 -3.31 -6.77
C VAL A 81 8.24 -4.52 -6.39
N GLY A 82 7.79 -5.72 -6.79
CA GLY A 82 8.45 -6.98 -6.44
C GLY A 82 8.19 -7.47 -5.01
N GLY A 83 7.38 -6.75 -4.22
CA GLY A 83 6.95 -7.21 -2.91
C GLY A 83 5.97 -8.38 -2.97
N LYS A 84 5.75 -9.03 -1.82
CA LYS A 84 4.78 -10.13 -1.65
C LYS A 84 3.65 -9.70 -0.71
N TYR A 85 2.43 -10.08 -1.05
CA TYR A 85 1.24 -9.94 -0.21
C TYR A 85 0.47 -11.27 -0.22
N VAL A 86 0.10 -11.78 0.96
CA VAL A 86 -0.62 -13.05 1.11
C VAL A 86 -1.93 -12.81 1.87
N TYR A 87 -3.06 -12.96 1.21
CA TYR A 87 -4.37 -12.91 1.87
C TYR A 87 -4.79 -14.31 2.38
N PRO A 88 -5.38 -14.45 3.59
CA PRO A 88 -5.66 -13.41 4.59
C PRO A 88 -4.50 -13.12 5.56
N THR A 89 -3.36 -13.81 5.44
CA THR A 89 -2.22 -13.68 6.39
C THR A 89 -1.76 -12.24 6.62
N ASP A 90 -1.71 -11.44 5.57
CA ASP A 90 -1.25 -10.05 5.58
C ASP A 90 -2.41 -9.04 5.64
N GLN A 91 -3.65 -9.49 5.87
CA GLN A 91 -4.82 -8.62 5.75
C GLN A 91 -4.68 -7.36 6.58
N GLU A 92 -4.24 -7.44 7.83
CA GLU A 92 -4.16 -6.25 8.72
C GLU A 92 -2.97 -5.33 8.44
N LYS A 93 -2.04 -5.71 7.54
CA LYS A 93 -0.90 -4.86 7.22
C LYS A 93 -1.38 -3.59 6.51
N ARG A 94 -0.72 -2.47 6.80
CA ARG A 94 -1.00 -1.17 6.16
C ARG A 94 0.08 -0.74 5.18
N ALA A 95 1.29 -1.26 5.34
CA ALA A 95 2.42 -0.99 4.45
C ALA A 95 3.29 -2.22 4.32
N TYR A 96 3.84 -2.39 3.13
CA TYR A 96 4.89 -3.34 2.84
C TYR A 96 6.26 -2.78 3.25
N HIS A 97 7.19 -3.69 3.52
CA HIS A 97 8.62 -3.38 3.54
C HIS A 97 9.37 -4.63 3.05
N HIS A 98 10.40 -4.45 2.22
CA HIS A 98 11.23 -5.56 1.79
C HIS A 98 11.91 -6.27 2.98
N ARG A 99 12.16 -7.58 2.85
CA ARG A 99 12.94 -8.35 3.84
C ARG A 99 14.30 -7.67 4.00
N ARG A 100 14.61 -7.26 5.24
CA ARG A 100 15.85 -6.52 5.55
C ARG A 100 17.07 -7.42 5.66
N GLY A 101 16.88 -8.73 5.77
CA GLY A 101 17.95 -9.70 6.04
C GLY A 101 18.41 -9.64 7.50
N PHE A 102 19.63 -10.14 7.74
CA PHE A 102 20.31 -10.10 9.04
C PHE A 102 19.60 -10.91 10.15
N GLU A 103 18.77 -11.88 9.81
CA GLU A 103 18.07 -12.71 10.80
C GLU A 103 19.04 -13.53 11.68
N ASP A 104 20.25 -13.80 11.18
CA ASP A 104 21.36 -14.49 11.85
C ASP A 104 22.43 -13.53 12.40
N CYS A 105 22.15 -12.22 12.41
CA CYS A 105 23.12 -11.23 12.86
C CYS A 105 23.46 -11.45 14.35
N PHE A 106 24.76 -11.50 14.64
CA PHE A 106 25.31 -11.78 15.97
C PHE A 106 25.07 -13.20 16.51
N GLU A 107 24.65 -14.17 15.70
CA GLU A 107 24.67 -15.59 16.10
C GLU A 107 26.11 -16.11 16.31
N ALA A 108 27.09 -15.52 15.61
CA ALA A 108 28.51 -15.77 15.81
C ALA A 108 29.21 -14.54 16.41
N PRO A 109 30.30 -14.72 17.18
CA PRO A 109 31.12 -13.61 17.66
C PRO A 109 31.59 -12.73 16.50
N GLN A 110 31.40 -11.42 16.66
CA GLN A 110 31.88 -10.44 15.69
C GLN A 110 33.42 -10.45 15.63
N ASN A 111 33.97 -10.39 14.43
CA ASN A 111 35.41 -10.27 14.21
C ASN A 111 35.86 -8.82 14.37
N ILE A 112 35.85 -8.32 15.60
CA ILE A 112 36.17 -6.92 15.95
C ILE A 112 37.16 -6.83 17.11
N PRO A 113 38.02 -5.78 17.19
CA PRO A 113 39.03 -5.65 18.24
C PRO A 113 38.46 -5.35 19.63
N PHE A 114 37.30 -4.71 19.71
CA PHE A 114 36.58 -4.40 20.95
C PHE A 114 35.10 -4.16 20.66
N ARG A 115 34.23 -4.39 21.66
CA ARG A 115 32.76 -4.46 21.50
C ARG A 115 32.06 -3.14 21.14
N SER A 116 32.68 -1.99 21.37
CA SER A 116 32.12 -0.69 20.98
C SER A 116 32.41 -0.32 19.53
N LEU A 117 33.06 -1.18 18.77
CA LEU A 117 33.13 -1.09 17.32
C LEU A 117 31.84 -1.69 16.73
N LEU A 118 31.24 -0.98 15.78
CA LEU A 118 30.01 -1.38 15.08
C LEU A 118 30.28 -2.50 14.06
#